data_AF-A0A517M7R8-F1
#
_entry.id   AF-A0A517M7R8-F1
#
_cell.length_a   1.000
_cell.length_b   1.000
_cell.length_c   1.000
_cell.angle_alpha   90.00
_cell.angle_beta   90.00
_cell.angle_gamma   90.00
#
_symmetry.space_group_name_H-M   'P 1'
#
loop_
_entity.id
_entity.type
_entity.pdbx_description
1 polymer ?
#
loop_
_entity_poly.entity_id
_entity_poly.type
_entity_poly.pdbx_seq_one_letter_code
_entity_poly.pdbx_strand_id
1 'polypeptide(L)'
;MESKIEATHRLQIDGRWDEAAAAKDREKDRLIESGMTRRQASPLAWEWMIENFPPMSAADKAWRESMALIGIERFSSDVLISDDVAGYSINDYWWVLRYLVARDICAQRNDADADIEIEERLLNEWTTKDQAVLATLAVANLSHFIHVCEARVETSMLMLIDTDGSSGLEIDALAHFCDTLQPMRARLEAFQAENSRDLAMSGKYRELFAA
;
A
#
# COMPACT_ATOMS: atom_id res chain seq x y z
N MET A 1 0.01 18.41 24.87
CA MET A 1 1.27 18.05 24.21
C MET A 1 1.62 16.66 24.66
N GLU A 2 1.76 15.72 23.71
CA GLU A 2 2.11 14.33 23.98
C GLU A 2 3.46 14.25 24.72
N SER A 3 3.60 13.35 25.70
CA SER A 3 4.88 13.10 26.37
C SER A 3 5.81 12.24 25.50
N LYS A 4 7.13 12.27 25.77
CA LYS A 4 8.11 11.44 25.03
C LYS A 4 7.83 9.95 25.11
N ILE A 5 7.29 9.48 26.24
CA ILE A 5 6.96 8.08 26.46
C ILE A 5 5.73 7.69 25.62
N GLU A 6 4.68 8.51 25.65
CA GLU A 6 3.48 8.32 24.83
C GLU A 6 3.84 8.32 23.34
N ALA A 7 4.64 9.29 22.89
CA ALA A 7 5.10 9.37 21.50
C ALA A 7 5.90 8.13 21.09
N THR A 8 6.81 7.66 21.96
CA THR A 8 7.62 6.45 21.68
C THR A 8 6.70 5.23 21.56
N HIS A 9 5.79 5.03 22.49
CA HIS A 9 4.89 3.88 22.49
C HIS A 9 3.95 3.90 21.29
N ARG A 10 3.38 5.06 20.96
CA ARG A 10 2.57 5.25 19.75
C ARG A 10 3.36 4.92 18.49
N LEU A 11 4.58 5.46 18.34
CA LEU A 11 5.40 5.22 17.16
C LEU A 11 5.85 3.76 17.04
N GLN A 12 6.03 3.06 18.15
CA GLN A 12 6.29 1.61 18.14
C GLN A 12 5.07 0.83 17.67
N ILE A 13 3.87 1.17 18.17
CA ILE A 13 2.60 0.57 17.71
C ILE A 13 2.37 0.85 16.22
N ASP A 14 2.64 2.08 15.78
CA ASP A 14 2.49 2.50 14.39
C ASP A 14 3.61 1.95 13.47
N GLY A 15 4.60 1.23 14.01
CA GLY A 15 5.74 0.70 13.25
C GLY A 15 6.61 1.79 12.61
N ARG A 16 6.57 3.02 13.15
CA ARG A 16 7.30 4.22 12.67
C ARG A 16 8.44 4.64 13.58
N TRP A 17 8.70 3.88 14.66
CA TRP A 17 9.72 4.23 15.63
C TRP A 17 11.10 4.40 15.01
N ASP A 18 11.56 3.46 14.20
CA ASP A 18 12.91 3.50 13.65
C ASP A 18 13.10 4.71 12.70
N GLU A 19 12.09 4.96 11.86
CA GLU A 19 12.03 6.13 10.96
C GLU A 19 12.05 7.44 11.74
N ALA A 20 11.17 7.57 12.74
CA ALA A 20 11.02 8.75 13.58
C ALA A 20 12.28 9.00 14.42
N ALA A 21 12.86 7.95 14.99
CA ALA A 21 14.08 8.03 15.79
C ALA A 21 15.26 8.52 14.94
N ALA A 22 15.44 7.96 13.74
CA ALA A 22 16.47 8.38 12.80
C ALA A 22 16.26 9.84 12.33
N ALA A 23 15.02 10.24 12.06
CA ALA A 23 14.69 11.61 11.67
C ALA A 23 14.94 12.62 12.80
N LYS A 24 14.54 12.27 14.03
CA LYS A 24 14.81 13.07 15.24
C LYS A 24 16.30 13.23 15.48
N ASP A 25 17.10 12.18 15.28
CA ASP A 25 18.55 12.28 15.45
C ASP A 25 19.21 13.17 14.39
N ARG A 26 18.77 13.06 13.11
CA ARG A 26 19.19 14.00 12.05
C ARG A 26 18.82 15.45 12.38
N GLU A 27 17.62 15.69 12.87
CA GLU A 27 17.18 17.04 13.24
C GLU A 27 17.97 17.59 14.44
N LYS A 28 18.25 16.76 15.44
CA LYS A 28 19.10 17.12 16.57
C LYS A 28 20.50 17.54 16.10
N ASP A 29 21.09 16.80 15.17
CA ASP A 29 22.42 17.10 14.64
C ASP A 29 22.39 18.42 13.83
N ARG A 30 21.36 18.64 13.01
CA ARG A 30 21.12 19.93 12.31
C ARG A 30 21.03 21.10 13.28
N LEU A 31 20.33 20.95 14.41
CA LEU A 31 20.22 21.99 15.43
C LEU A 31 21.57 22.26 16.12
N ILE A 32 22.38 21.23 16.36
CA ILE A 32 23.74 21.40 16.92
C ILE A 32 24.64 22.15 15.92
N GLU A 33 24.61 21.78 14.64
CA GLU A 33 25.35 22.46 13.57
C GLU A 33 24.93 23.92 13.41
N SER A 34 23.68 24.26 13.74
CA SER A 34 23.18 25.64 13.77
C SER A 34 23.65 26.46 14.99
N GLY A 35 24.49 25.86 15.84
CA GLY A 35 25.11 26.51 17.00
C GLY A 35 24.39 26.26 18.32
N MET A 36 23.35 25.42 18.36
CA MET A 36 22.70 25.06 19.61
C MET A 36 23.53 24.05 20.41
N THR A 37 23.44 24.14 21.74
CA THR A 37 24.01 23.09 22.59
C THR A 37 23.17 21.82 22.50
N ARG A 38 23.78 20.66 22.74
CA ARG A 38 23.05 19.36 22.83
C ARG A 38 21.85 19.41 23.78
N ARG A 39 21.96 20.18 24.88
CA ARG A 39 20.90 20.33 25.89
C ARG A 39 19.69 21.11 25.35
N GLN A 40 19.90 22.06 24.45
CA GLN A 40 18.84 22.82 23.79
C GLN A 40 18.26 22.06 22.58
N ALA A 41 19.12 21.42 21.79
CA ALA A 41 18.73 20.70 20.59
C ALA A 41 17.86 19.47 20.88
N SER A 42 18.12 18.73 21.96
CA SER A 42 17.40 17.48 22.26
C SER A 42 15.89 17.69 22.51
N PRO A 43 15.43 18.62 23.36
CA PRO A 43 14.01 18.92 23.49
C PRO A 43 13.35 19.35 22.17
N LEU A 44 13.99 20.24 21.40
CA LEU A 44 13.46 20.74 20.13
C LEU A 44 13.33 19.64 19.06
N ALA A 45 14.31 18.74 18.98
CA ALA A 45 14.24 17.60 18.07
C ALA A 45 13.10 16.64 18.43
N TRP A 46 12.77 16.50 19.72
CA TRP A 46 11.61 15.73 20.17
C TRP A 46 10.29 16.41 19.81
N GLU A 47 10.17 17.72 20.00
CA GLU A 47 9.00 18.50 19.59
C GLU A 47 8.78 18.39 18.08
N TRP A 48 9.86 18.57 17.31
CA TRP A 48 9.86 18.37 15.86
C TRP A 48 9.41 16.96 15.46
N MET A 49 9.88 15.92 16.16
CA MET A 49 9.47 14.54 15.87
C MET A 49 7.97 14.32 16.12
N ILE A 50 7.42 14.88 17.20
CA ILE A 50 5.97 14.76 17.49
C ILE A 50 5.16 15.47 16.40
N GLU A 51 5.61 16.64 15.95
CA GLU A 51 4.95 17.41 14.90
C GLU A 51 5.00 16.72 13.53
N ASN A 52 6.15 16.13 13.18
CA ASN A 52 6.37 15.51 11.86
C ASN A 52 5.93 14.04 11.79
N PHE A 53 5.69 13.41 12.94
CA PHE A 53 5.18 12.05 13.04
C PHE A 53 3.88 12.01 13.83
N PRO A 54 2.78 12.58 13.30
CA PRO A 54 1.47 12.53 13.95
C PRO A 54 0.95 11.09 14.01
N PRO A 55 -0.02 10.80 14.89
CA PRO A 55 -0.71 9.51 14.91
C PRO A 55 -1.24 9.15 13.53
N MET A 56 -1.04 7.90 13.10
CA MET A 56 -1.61 7.42 11.83
C MET A 56 -3.13 7.27 11.94
N SER A 57 -3.86 7.63 10.88
CA SER A 57 -5.27 7.25 10.75
C SER A 57 -5.41 5.72 10.71
N ALA A 58 -6.59 5.21 11.02
CA ALA A 58 -6.84 3.77 10.93
C ALA A 58 -6.68 3.25 9.48
N ALA A 59 -7.03 4.06 8.49
CA ALA A 59 -6.78 3.78 7.07
C ALA A 59 -5.30 3.76 6.74
N ASP A 60 -4.51 4.74 7.21
CA ASP A 60 -3.05 4.72 7.03
C ASP A 60 -2.42 3.47 7.62
N LYS A 61 -2.90 3.01 8.78
CA LYS A 61 -2.45 1.76 9.40
C LYS A 61 -2.78 0.55 8.53
N ALA A 62 -4.03 0.42 8.10
CA ALA A 62 -4.46 -0.65 7.18
C ALA A 62 -3.66 -0.63 5.87
N TRP A 63 -3.42 0.55 5.31
CA TRP A 63 -2.65 0.74 4.08
C TRP A 63 -1.16 0.37 4.24
N ARG A 64 -0.56 0.66 5.40
CA ARG A 64 0.83 0.24 5.70
C ARG A 64 0.91 -1.26 5.95
N GLU A 65 -0.02 -1.82 6.70
CA GLU A 65 -0.07 -3.26 6.99
C GLU A 65 -0.30 -4.11 5.73
N SER A 66 -1.08 -3.60 4.77
CA SER A 66 -1.26 -4.27 3.47
C SER A 66 0.06 -4.48 2.73
N MET A 67 1.03 -3.56 2.84
CA MET A 67 2.35 -3.72 2.23
C MET A 67 3.12 -4.89 2.83
N ALA A 68 3.05 -5.05 4.15
CA ALA A 68 3.75 -6.14 4.84
C ALA A 68 3.18 -7.51 4.43
N LEU A 69 1.88 -7.58 4.09
CA LEU A 69 1.24 -8.80 3.61
C LEU A 69 1.55 -9.12 2.15
N ILE A 70 1.71 -8.10 1.31
CA ILE A 70 2.03 -8.25 -0.12
C ILE A 70 3.54 -8.45 -0.34
N GLY A 71 4.39 -7.96 0.58
CA GLY A 71 5.83 -8.18 0.55
C GLY A 71 6.58 -7.45 -0.57
N ILE A 72 5.91 -6.56 -1.31
CA ILE A 72 6.47 -5.83 -2.46
C ILE A 72 6.08 -4.36 -2.37
N GLU A 73 7.06 -3.47 -2.50
CA GLU A 73 6.84 -2.02 -2.45
C GLU A 73 6.31 -1.44 -3.76
N ARG A 74 6.95 -1.74 -4.90
CA ARG A 74 6.55 -1.35 -6.27
C ARG A 74 7.58 -1.88 -7.27
N PHE A 75 7.18 -2.14 -8.51
CA PHE A 75 8.12 -2.42 -9.60
C PHE A 75 8.56 -1.12 -10.26
N SER A 76 9.88 -0.95 -10.45
CA SER A 76 10.49 0.26 -11.02
C SER A 76 11.10 0.07 -12.41
N SER A 77 11.14 -1.17 -12.90
CA SER A 77 11.74 -1.52 -14.19
C SER A 77 10.87 -1.07 -15.36
N ASP A 78 11.46 -0.41 -16.36
CA ASP A 78 10.75 0.01 -17.58
C ASP A 78 10.06 -1.17 -18.30
N VAL A 79 10.66 -2.37 -18.22
CA VAL A 79 10.09 -3.61 -18.79
C VAL A 79 8.79 -3.98 -18.07
N LEU A 80 8.76 -3.82 -16.74
CA LEU A 80 7.65 -4.24 -15.88
C LEU A 80 6.52 -3.22 -15.81
N ILE A 81 6.84 -1.95 -15.92
CA ILE A 81 5.84 -0.88 -15.88
C ILE A 81 5.17 -0.65 -17.23
N SER A 82 5.53 -1.40 -18.26
CA SER A 82 4.83 -1.39 -19.54
C SER A 82 3.39 -1.88 -19.38
N ASP A 83 2.48 -1.34 -20.19
CA ASP A 83 1.09 -1.78 -20.23
C ASP A 83 0.96 -3.14 -20.93
N ASP A 84 0.02 -3.95 -20.48
CA ASP A 84 -0.37 -5.18 -21.15
C ASP A 84 -1.34 -4.92 -22.33
N VAL A 85 -1.91 -5.98 -22.91
CA VAL A 85 -2.86 -5.88 -24.02
C VAL A 85 -4.15 -5.16 -23.62
N ALA A 86 -4.50 -5.18 -22.33
CA ALA A 86 -5.66 -4.52 -21.77
C ALA A 86 -5.36 -3.08 -21.30
N GLY A 87 -4.11 -2.62 -21.42
CA GLY A 87 -3.69 -1.27 -21.04
C GLY A 87 -3.28 -1.14 -19.57
N TYR A 88 -2.94 -2.24 -18.89
CA TYR A 88 -2.57 -2.24 -17.47
C TYR A 88 -1.12 -2.70 -17.24
N SER A 89 -0.38 -1.93 -16.46
CA SER A 89 0.96 -2.29 -15.98
C SER A 89 0.89 -3.24 -14.77
N ILE A 90 1.99 -3.93 -14.46
CA ILE A 90 2.04 -4.77 -13.24
C ILE A 90 1.80 -3.96 -11.96
N ASN A 91 2.16 -2.68 -11.97
CA ASN A 91 1.94 -1.77 -10.85
C ASN A 91 0.45 -1.48 -10.63
N ASP A 92 -0.37 -1.50 -11.67
CA ASP A 92 -1.82 -1.33 -11.55
C ASP A 92 -2.43 -2.54 -10.83
N TYR A 93 -2.02 -3.76 -11.20
CA TYR A 93 -2.45 -4.98 -10.52
C TYR A 93 -1.99 -5.02 -9.06
N TRP A 94 -0.71 -4.71 -8.80
CA TRP A 94 -0.17 -4.61 -7.45
C TRP A 94 -0.95 -3.60 -6.59
N TRP A 95 -1.25 -2.43 -7.16
CA TRP A 95 -1.97 -1.38 -6.44
C TRP A 95 -3.41 -1.79 -6.11
N VAL A 96 -4.11 -2.43 -7.05
CA VAL A 96 -5.47 -2.97 -6.80
C VAL A 96 -5.44 -4.06 -5.72
N LEU A 97 -4.46 -4.96 -5.74
CA LEU A 97 -4.30 -5.96 -4.67
C LEU A 97 -4.06 -5.30 -3.32
N ARG A 98 -3.22 -4.28 -3.26
CA ARG A 98 -2.96 -3.50 -2.05
C ARG A 98 -4.24 -2.87 -1.49
N TYR A 99 -5.05 -2.27 -2.36
CA TYR A 99 -6.35 -1.75 -1.99
C TYR A 99 -7.28 -2.81 -1.41
N LEU A 100 -7.43 -3.96 -2.08
CA LEU A 100 -8.32 -5.03 -1.61
C LEU A 100 -7.88 -5.57 -0.24
N VAL A 101 -6.57 -5.72 -0.02
CA VAL A 101 -6.03 -6.17 1.27
C VAL A 101 -6.25 -5.12 2.36
N ALA A 102 -6.03 -3.83 2.06
CA ALA A 102 -6.27 -2.76 3.03
C ALA A 102 -7.75 -2.69 3.45
N ARG A 103 -8.68 -2.86 2.50
CA ARG A 103 -10.12 -2.92 2.80
C ARG A 103 -10.50 -4.12 3.64
N ASP A 104 -9.95 -5.28 3.34
CA ASP A 104 -10.18 -6.47 4.16
C ASP A 104 -9.64 -6.28 5.59
N ILE A 105 -8.51 -5.60 5.79
CA ILE A 105 -8.03 -5.21 7.13
C ILE A 105 -9.03 -4.28 7.83
N CYS A 106 -9.56 -3.28 7.14
CA CYS A 106 -10.59 -2.38 7.70
C CYS A 106 -11.87 -3.17 8.09
N ALA A 107 -12.33 -4.08 7.23
CA ALA A 107 -13.49 -4.93 7.49
C ALA A 107 -13.27 -5.86 8.70
N GLN A 108 -12.10 -6.49 8.83
CA GLN A 108 -11.74 -7.32 9.99
C GLN A 108 -11.72 -6.52 11.30
N ARG A 109 -11.45 -5.21 11.23
CA ARG A 109 -11.49 -4.28 12.36
C ARG A 109 -12.87 -3.71 12.62
N ASN A 110 -13.83 -3.94 11.73
CA ASN A 110 -15.13 -3.29 11.72
C ASN A 110 -15.03 -1.76 11.76
N ASP A 111 -14.06 -1.22 11.02
CA ASP A 111 -13.75 0.22 10.96
C ASP A 111 -14.25 0.82 9.64
N ALA A 112 -15.51 1.25 9.65
CA ALA A 112 -16.18 1.79 8.46
C ALA A 112 -15.59 3.14 8.02
N ASP A 113 -15.14 3.98 8.96
CA ASP A 113 -14.53 5.27 8.63
C ASP A 113 -13.20 5.06 7.92
N ALA A 114 -12.39 4.09 8.38
CA ALA A 114 -11.17 3.69 7.69
C ALA A 114 -11.43 3.07 6.31
N ASP A 115 -12.49 2.27 6.15
CA ASP A 115 -12.87 1.71 4.83
C ASP A 115 -13.24 2.82 3.84
N ILE A 116 -13.99 3.83 4.28
CA ILE A 116 -14.34 5.01 3.48
C ILE A 116 -13.08 5.79 3.10
N GLU A 117 -12.17 6.05 4.04
CA GLU A 117 -10.92 6.76 3.75
C GLU A 117 -10.01 5.97 2.79
N ILE A 118 -9.97 4.63 2.87
CA ILE A 118 -9.29 3.78 1.88
C ILE A 118 -9.96 3.87 0.51
N GLU A 119 -11.29 3.89 0.45
CA GLU A 119 -12.02 4.12 -0.81
C GLU A 119 -11.74 5.51 -1.38
N GLU A 120 -11.71 6.56 -0.57
CA GLU A 120 -11.35 7.92 -1.01
C GLU A 120 -9.88 8.00 -1.45
N ARG A 121 -8.97 7.30 -0.77
CA ARG A 121 -7.57 7.19 -1.19
C ARG A 121 -7.44 6.49 -2.54
N LEU A 122 -8.25 5.45 -2.79
CA LEU A 122 -8.39 4.87 -4.13
C LEU A 122 -8.72 6.02 -5.10
N LEU A 123 -9.80 6.78 -4.87
CA LEU A 123 -10.22 7.88 -5.75
C LEU A 123 -9.13 8.98 -5.95
N ASN A 124 -8.31 9.27 -4.94
CA ASN A 124 -7.40 10.43 -4.92
C ASN A 124 -5.97 10.13 -5.40
N GLU A 125 -5.44 8.94 -5.13
CA GLU A 125 -4.08 8.53 -5.56
C GLU A 125 -4.06 7.97 -7.00
N TRP A 126 -5.21 8.00 -7.68
CA TRP A 126 -5.38 7.64 -9.08
C TRP A 126 -4.44 8.40 -10.00
N THR A 127 -3.52 7.65 -10.59
CA THR A 127 -2.64 8.18 -11.63
C THR A 127 -3.26 8.06 -13.03
N THR A 128 -4.20 7.12 -13.25
CA THR A 128 -4.92 6.92 -14.52
C THR A 128 -6.37 6.46 -14.30
N LYS A 129 -7.26 6.70 -15.28
CA LYS A 129 -8.67 6.24 -15.25
C LYS A 129 -8.81 4.71 -15.25
N ASP A 130 -7.76 4.00 -15.67
CA ASP A 130 -7.78 2.57 -15.93
C ASP A 130 -7.71 1.76 -14.61
N GLN A 131 -6.97 2.22 -13.59
CA GLN A 131 -6.87 1.55 -12.28
C GLN A 131 -8.22 1.38 -11.56
N ALA A 132 -9.15 2.32 -11.73
CA ALA A 132 -10.50 2.25 -11.15
C ALA A 132 -11.37 1.17 -11.82
N VAL A 133 -11.22 1.00 -13.14
CA VAL A 133 -11.86 -0.06 -13.90
C VAL A 133 -11.33 -1.41 -13.43
N LEU A 134 -10.02 -1.52 -13.29
CA LEU A 134 -9.37 -2.74 -12.82
C LEU A 134 -9.79 -3.11 -11.39
N ALA A 135 -9.87 -2.15 -10.48
CA ALA A 135 -10.38 -2.36 -9.12
C ALA A 135 -11.84 -2.81 -9.11
N THR A 136 -12.69 -2.21 -9.96
CA THR A 136 -14.09 -2.61 -10.10
C THR A 136 -14.21 -4.04 -10.63
N LEU A 137 -13.44 -4.39 -11.65
CA LEU A 137 -13.39 -5.74 -12.21
C LEU A 137 -12.93 -6.75 -11.16
N ALA A 138 -11.95 -6.38 -10.33
CA ALA A 138 -11.47 -7.21 -9.24
C ALA A 138 -12.54 -7.47 -8.18
N VAL A 139 -13.30 -6.45 -7.79
CA VAL A 139 -14.44 -6.60 -6.85
C VAL A 139 -15.56 -7.44 -7.47
N ALA A 140 -15.83 -7.29 -8.77
CA ALA A 140 -16.88 -8.03 -9.45
C ALA A 140 -16.54 -9.52 -9.65
N ASN A 141 -15.29 -9.84 -9.95
CA ASN A 141 -14.82 -11.20 -10.17
C ASN A 141 -13.36 -11.37 -9.74
N LEU A 142 -13.17 -11.52 -8.43
CA LEU A 142 -11.86 -11.61 -7.81
C LEU A 142 -11.03 -12.79 -8.32
N SER A 143 -11.62 -13.98 -8.45
CA SER A 143 -10.89 -15.16 -8.92
C SER A 143 -10.39 -14.94 -10.36
N HIS A 144 -11.17 -14.26 -11.22
CA HIS A 144 -10.70 -13.89 -12.55
C HIS A 144 -9.59 -12.85 -12.50
N PHE A 145 -9.74 -11.80 -11.67
CA PHE A 145 -8.70 -10.79 -11.51
C PHE A 145 -7.38 -11.38 -11.04
N ILE A 146 -7.38 -12.25 -10.02
CA ILE A 146 -6.16 -12.91 -9.53
C ILE A 146 -5.55 -13.78 -10.62
N HIS A 147 -6.36 -14.49 -11.40
CA HIS A 147 -5.85 -15.26 -12.54
C HIS A 147 -5.19 -14.38 -13.60
N VAL A 148 -5.76 -13.19 -13.90
CA VAL A 148 -5.14 -12.23 -14.81
C VAL A 148 -3.84 -11.67 -14.22
N CYS A 149 -3.79 -11.39 -12.91
CA CYS A 149 -2.56 -11.01 -12.22
C CYS A 149 -1.47 -12.08 -12.37
N GLU A 150 -1.78 -13.35 -12.10
CA GLU A 150 -0.85 -14.48 -12.24
C GLU A 150 -0.31 -14.56 -13.67
N ALA A 151 -1.18 -14.52 -14.67
CA ALA A 151 -0.78 -14.55 -16.08
C ALA A 151 0.11 -13.35 -16.45
N ARG A 152 -0.17 -12.16 -15.90
CA ARG A 152 0.67 -10.96 -16.12
C ARG A 152 2.04 -11.12 -15.49
N VAL A 153 2.13 -11.67 -14.28
CA VAL A 153 3.40 -11.96 -13.61
C VAL A 153 4.23 -12.95 -14.42
N GLU A 154 3.63 -14.07 -14.84
CA GLU A 154 4.31 -15.08 -15.66
C GLU A 154 4.84 -14.49 -16.97
N THR A 155 4.00 -13.72 -17.67
CA THR A 155 4.39 -13.04 -18.91
C THR A 155 5.56 -12.08 -18.67
N SER A 156 5.53 -11.32 -17.57
CA SER A 156 6.59 -10.37 -17.21
C SER A 156 7.90 -11.08 -16.85
N MET A 157 7.84 -12.23 -16.18
CA MET A 157 9.01 -13.05 -15.89
C MET A 157 9.65 -13.58 -17.17
N LEU A 158 8.86 -14.07 -18.12
CA LEU A 158 9.36 -14.54 -19.41
C LEU A 158 10.02 -13.41 -20.20
N MET A 159 9.40 -12.22 -20.25
CA MET A 159 10.00 -11.04 -20.90
C MET A 159 11.34 -10.65 -20.27
N LEU A 160 11.47 -10.70 -18.94
CA LEU A 160 12.73 -10.41 -18.28
C LEU A 160 13.81 -11.44 -18.58
N ILE A 161 13.47 -12.73 -18.61
CA ILE A 161 14.43 -13.80 -18.95
C ILE A 161 15.00 -13.59 -20.36
N ASP A 162 14.18 -13.14 -21.30
CA ASP A 162 14.58 -12.90 -22.69
C ASP A 162 15.27 -11.54 -22.91
N THR A 163 15.26 -10.64 -21.91
CA THR A 163 15.85 -9.31 -22.01
C THR A 163 17.32 -9.33 -21.56
N ASP A 164 18.24 -9.02 -22.47
CA ASP A 164 19.66 -8.81 -22.14
C ASP A 164 19.80 -7.69 -21.09
N GLY A 165 20.31 -8.05 -19.90
CA GLY A 165 20.56 -7.11 -18.80
C GLY A 165 19.48 -7.06 -17.71
N SER A 166 18.49 -7.95 -17.74
CA SER A 166 17.58 -8.11 -16.61
C SER A 166 18.33 -8.54 -15.35
N SER A 167 17.92 -8.00 -14.21
CA SER A 167 18.52 -8.40 -12.93
C SER A 167 17.78 -9.62 -12.38
N GLY A 168 18.51 -10.60 -11.83
CA GLY A 168 17.89 -11.71 -11.10
C GLY A 168 16.96 -11.24 -9.98
N LEU A 169 17.21 -10.04 -9.43
CA LEU A 169 16.39 -9.40 -8.41
C LEU A 169 14.97 -9.07 -8.88
N GLU A 170 14.77 -8.70 -10.15
CA GLU A 170 13.43 -8.43 -10.69
C GLU A 170 12.62 -9.70 -10.87
N ILE A 171 13.28 -10.79 -11.30
CA ILE A 171 12.66 -12.11 -11.41
C ILE A 171 12.30 -12.64 -10.03
N ASP A 172 13.18 -12.49 -9.04
CA ASP A 172 12.93 -12.87 -7.65
C ASP A 172 11.75 -12.08 -7.05
N ALA A 173 11.66 -10.78 -7.35
CA ALA A 173 10.54 -9.95 -6.92
C ALA A 173 9.20 -10.38 -7.54
N LEU A 174 9.19 -10.74 -8.83
CA LEU A 174 7.99 -11.29 -9.49
C LEU A 174 7.60 -12.67 -8.97
N ALA A 175 8.58 -13.55 -8.73
CA ALA A 175 8.34 -14.86 -8.13
C ALA A 175 7.75 -14.70 -6.74
N HIS A 176 8.32 -13.81 -5.92
CA HIS A 176 7.75 -13.47 -4.62
C HIS A 176 6.32 -12.94 -4.74
N PHE A 177 6.05 -12.09 -5.74
CA PHE A 177 4.70 -11.58 -5.96
C PHE A 177 3.73 -12.73 -6.24
N CYS A 178 4.09 -13.63 -7.15
CA CYS A 178 3.31 -14.80 -7.49
C CYS A 178 3.02 -15.67 -6.25
N ASP A 179 4.02 -15.91 -5.41
CA ASP A 179 3.88 -16.68 -4.18
C ASP A 179 2.92 -16.03 -3.18
N THR A 180 2.80 -14.69 -3.19
CA THR A 180 1.83 -13.96 -2.35
C THR A 180 0.40 -14.00 -2.88
N LEU A 181 0.19 -14.17 -4.20
CA LEU A 181 -1.14 -14.17 -4.80
C LEU A 181 -2.02 -15.31 -4.31
N GLN A 182 -1.46 -16.51 -4.08
CA GLN A 182 -2.22 -17.68 -3.65
C GLN A 182 -2.78 -17.56 -2.21
N PRO A 183 -1.97 -17.21 -1.19
CA PRO A 183 -2.50 -16.89 0.14
C PRO A 183 -3.50 -15.73 0.11
N MET A 184 -3.25 -14.71 -0.72
CA MET A 184 -4.16 -13.57 -0.87
C MET A 184 -5.49 -13.97 -1.51
N ARG A 185 -5.49 -14.91 -2.47
CA ARG A 185 -6.72 -15.44 -3.07
C ARG A 185 -7.67 -15.98 -2.03
N ALA A 186 -7.22 -16.90 -1.18
CA ALA A 186 -8.06 -17.50 -0.16
C ALA A 186 -8.61 -16.44 0.82
N ARG A 187 -7.77 -15.46 1.21
CA ARG A 187 -8.15 -14.35 2.09
C ARG A 187 -9.22 -13.46 1.45
N LEU A 188 -8.99 -13.02 0.21
CA LEU A 188 -9.87 -12.11 -0.49
C LEU A 188 -11.19 -12.79 -0.93
N GLU A 189 -11.17 -14.09 -1.25
CA GLU A 189 -12.39 -14.86 -1.55
C GLU A 189 -13.28 -14.99 -0.30
N ALA A 190 -12.69 -15.21 0.88
CA ALA A 190 -13.43 -15.20 2.15
C ALA A 190 -14.04 -13.81 2.42
N PHE A 191 -13.26 -12.74 2.26
CA PHE A 191 -13.74 -11.37 2.36
C PHE A 191 -14.90 -11.09 1.39
N GLN A 192 -14.78 -11.49 0.13
CA GLN A 192 -15.83 -11.28 -0.88
C GLN A 192 -17.10 -12.07 -0.54
N ALA A 193 -16.99 -13.30 -0.04
CA ALA A 193 -18.14 -14.10 0.37
C ALA A 193 -18.93 -13.42 1.50
N GLU A 194 -18.22 -12.86 2.49
CA GLU A 194 -18.79 -12.17 3.64
C GLU A 194 -19.40 -10.80 3.28
N ASN A 195 -18.79 -10.08 2.34
CA ASN A 195 -19.13 -8.68 2.02
C ASN A 195 -19.83 -8.49 0.66
N SER A 196 -20.15 -9.59 -0.04
CA SER A 196 -20.76 -9.58 -1.39
C SER A 196 -22.03 -8.72 -1.49
N ARG A 197 -22.82 -8.64 -0.41
CA ARG A 197 -24.03 -7.79 -0.37
C ARG A 197 -23.70 -6.30 -0.30
N ASP A 198 -22.75 -5.90 0.52
CA ASP A 198 -22.41 -4.48 0.70
C ASP A 198 -21.60 -3.92 -0.49
N LEU A 199 -20.71 -4.75 -1.06
CA LEU A 199 -19.97 -4.40 -2.28
C LEU A 199 -20.92 -4.20 -3.48
N ALA A 200 -21.91 -5.09 -3.66
CA ALA A 200 -22.92 -4.97 -4.71
C ALA A 200 -23.94 -3.83 -4.49
N MET A 201 -24.23 -3.50 -3.22
CA MET A 201 -25.19 -2.46 -2.83
C MET A 201 -24.63 -1.04 -2.77
N SER A 202 -23.30 -0.89 -2.71
CA SER A 202 -22.65 0.43 -2.61
C SER A 202 -23.05 1.41 -3.73
N GLY A 203 -23.58 0.93 -4.87
CA GLY A 203 -24.35 1.72 -5.85
C GLY A 203 -23.56 2.78 -6.63
N LYS A 204 -22.51 3.34 -6.04
CA LYS A 204 -21.56 4.32 -6.59
C LYS A 204 -20.86 3.81 -7.85
N TYR A 205 -20.70 2.50 -7.99
CA TYR A 205 -20.14 1.89 -9.19
C TYR A 205 -20.96 2.20 -10.45
N ARG A 206 -22.31 2.23 -10.39
CA ARG A 206 -23.11 2.52 -11.59
C ARG A 206 -22.99 3.96 -12.07
N GLU A 207 -22.69 4.89 -11.18
CA GLU A 207 -22.57 6.32 -11.51
C GLU A 207 -21.21 6.66 -12.13
N LEU A 208 -20.13 5.97 -11.72
CA LEU A 208 -18.78 6.14 -12.30
C LEU A 208 -18.66 5.67 -13.75
N PHE A 209 -19.54 4.77 -14.22
CA PHE A 209 -19.57 4.26 -15.59
C PHE A 209 -20.74 4.79 -16.45
N ALA A 210 -21.53 5.74 -15.92
CA ALA A 210 -22.64 6.37 -16.64
C ALA A 210 -22.26 7.68 -17.36
N ALA A 211 -20.97 8.07 -17.36
CA ALA A 211 -20.45 9.29 -17.96
C ALA A 211 -19.56 9.03 -19.18
#